data_AF-A0A660PQ58-F1
#
_entry.id   AF-A0A660PQ58-F1
#
_cell.length_a   1.000
_cell.length_b   1.000
_cell.length_c   1.000
_cell.angle_alpha   90.00
_cell.angle_beta   90.00
_cell.angle_gamma   90.00
#
_symmetry.space_group_name_H-M   'P 1'
#
loop_
_entity.id
_entity.type
_entity.pdbx_description
1 polymer ?
#
loop_
_entity_poly.entity_id
_entity_poly.type
_entity_poly.pdbx_seq_one_letter_code
_entity_poly.pdbx_strand_id
1 'polypeptide(L)'
;MNANIPWAPILVGGMIALAVELLGIQSLPFAIGLYLPLSLSTPLMAGGILTYLVKKSTRKEVISKSRYQMGILFGSGLVAGDALIGVGTARLIVGSTGYRTFFDSYEGMLSTLSGPVGPYLSLAAFAGLAIMFYFVAKRFGGNNSQAD
;
A
#
# COMPACT_ATOMS: atom_id res chain seq x y z
N MET A 1 24.78 -10.04 -29.06
CA MET A 1 24.31 -9.82 -27.67
C MET A 1 23.40 -10.99 -27.33
N ASN A 2 23.87 -11.96 -26.54
CA ASN A 2 23.08 -13.13 -26.17
C ASN A 2 22.17 -12.75 -25.00
N ALA A 3 20.88 -12.53 -25.27
CA ALA A 3 19.86 -12.33 -24.24
C ALA A 3 19.52 -13.69 -23.59
N ASN A 4 20.46 -14.25 -22.82
CA ASN A 4 20.22 -15.46 -22.05
C ASN A 4 19.55 -15.08 -20.73
N ILE A 5 18.25 -15.31 -20.62
CA ILE A 5 17.56 -15.13 -19.35
C ILE A 5 18.14 -16.16 -18.37
N PRO A 6 18.64 -15.75 -17.20
CA PRO A 6 19.16 -16.68 -16.22
C PRO A 6 18.00 -17.52 -15.66
N TRP A 7 17.79 -18.72 -16.22
CA TRP A 7 16.72 -19.64 -15.86
C TRP A 7 16.87 -20.25 -14.46
N ALA A 8 18.11 -20.37 -13.98
CA ALA A 8 18.41 -20.93 -12.66
C ALA A 8 17.68 -20.19 -11.51
N PRO A 9 17.79 -18.86 -11.34
CA PRO A 9 17.08 -18.14 -10.27
C PRO A 9 15.55 -18.19 -10.42
N ILE A 10 15.01 -18.25 -11.64
CA ILE A 10 13.57 -18.37 -11.89
C ILE A 10 13.05 -19.73 -11.39
N LEU A 11 13.75 -20.81 -11.74
CA LEU A 11 13.41 -22.16 -11.27
C LEU A 11 13.55 -22.29 -9.75
N VAL A 12 14.59 -21.71 -9.16
CA VAL A 12 14.79 -21.69 -7.71
C VAL A 12 13.64 -20.95 -7.02
N GLY A 13 13.28 -19.76 -7.50
CA GLY A 13 12.13 -19.00 -6.98
C GLY A 13 10.81 -19.76 -7.11
N GLY A 14 10.59 -20.44 -8.24
CA GLY A 14 9.41 -21.29 -8.45
C GLY A 14 9.34 -22.50 -7.51
N MET A 15 10.47 -23.16 -7.27
CA MET A 15 10.56 -24.28 -6.31
C MET A 15 10.32 -23.82 -4.87
N ILE A 16 10.84 -22.65 -4.49
CA ILE A 16 10.56 -22.03 -3.18
C ILE A 16 9.08 -21.67 -3.07
N ALA A 17 8.49 -21.07 -4.10
CA ALA A 17 7.06 -20.73 -4.11
C ALA A 17 6.20 -21.99 -3.95
N LEU A 18 6.52 -23.08 -4.65
CA LEU A 18 5.86 -24.38 -4.49
C LEU A 18 5.99 -24.94 -3.07
N ALA A 19 7.19 -24.90 -2.48
CA ALA A 19 7.41 -25.35 -1.11
C ALA A 19 6.57 -24.54 -0.11
N VAL A 20 6.46 -23.22 -0.29
CA VAL A 20 5.65 -22.32 0.54
C VAL A 20 4.15 -22.56 0.34
N GLU A 21 3.71 -22.80 -0.89
CA GLU A 21 2.33 -23.16 -1.23
C GLU A 21 1.93 -24.48 -0.55
N LEU A 22 2.83 -25.47 -0.50
CA LEU A 22 2.63 -26.75 0.20
C LEU A 22 2.55 -26.60 1.72
N LEU A 23 3.17 -25.56 2.29
CA LEU A 23 3.04 -25.21 3.71
C LEU A 23 1.70 -24.50 4.02
N GLY A 24 0.84 -24.29 3.02
CA GLY A 24 -0.44 -23.60 3.17
C GLY A 24 -0.33 -22.08 3.31
N ILE A 25 0.84 -21.51 3.05
CA ILE A 25 1.06 -20.07 3.04
C ILE A 25 0.92 -19.59 1.60
N GLN A 26 0.16 -18.51 1.39
CA GLN A 26 0.06 -17.91 0.07
C GLN A 26 1.44 -17.36 -0.35
N SER A 27 1.95 -17.81 -1.49
CA SER A 27 3.28 -17.47 -2.01
C SER A 27 3.46 -15.96 -2.28
N LEU A 28 2.38 -15.26 -2.59
CA LEU A 28 2.38 -13.83 -2.93
C LEU A 28 2.73 -12.91 -1.72
N PRO A 29 2.02 -12.94 -0.58
CA PRO A 29 2.43 -12.22 0.63
C PRO A 29 3.84 -12.55 1.11
N PHE A 30 4.25 -13.81 0.95
CA PHE A 30 5.59 -14.28 1.33
C PHE A 30 6.69 -13.60 0.50
N ALA A 31 6.53 -13.59 -0.83
CA ALA A 31 7.48 -12.95 -1.74
C ALA A 31 7.57 -11.43 -1.51
N ILE A 32 6.43 -10.78 -1.27
CA ILE A 32 6.36 -9.35 -0.93
C ILE A 32 7.16 -9.06 0.34
N GLY A 33 7.00 -9.89 1.39
CA GLY A 33 7.72 -9.72 2.65
C GLY A 33 9.24 -9.89 2.54
N LEU A 34 9.72 -10.74 1.63
CA LEU A 34 11.15 -10.97 1.41
C LEU A 34 11.81 -9.86 0.57
N TYR A 35 11.04 -9.23 -0.33
CA TYR A 35 11.55 -8.25 -1.29
C TYR A 35 11.50 -6.79 -0.80
N LEU A 36 10.58 -6.44 0.10
CA LEU A 36 10.37 -5.03 0.49
C LEU A 36 11.36 -4.55 1.58
N PRO A 37 11.98 -3.36 1.41
CA PRO A 37 12.72 -2.69 2.46
C PRO A 37 11.86 -2.49 3.72
N LEU A 38 12.50 -2.53 4.90
CA LEU A 38 11.81 -2.34 6.18
C LEU A 38 11.02 -1.02 6.25
N SER A 39 11.51 0.03 5.59
CA SER A 39 10.81 1.32 5.51
C SER A 39 9.44 1.22 4.82
N LEU A 40 9.27 0.31 3.86
CA LEU A 40 8.01 0.07 3.16
C LEU A 40 7.18 -1.06 3.81
N SER A 41 7.81 -1.96 4.56
CA SER A 41 7.10 -3.00 5.31
C SER A 41 6.36 -2.46 6.53
N THR A 42 6.81 -1.35 7.14
CA THR A 42 6.15 -0.73 8.30
C THR A 42 4.71 -0.27 8.02
N PRO A 43 4.41 0.50 6.94
CA PRO A 43 3.02 0.85 6.62
C PRO A 43 2.17 -0.38 6.26
N LEU A 44 2.74 -1.39 5.58
CA LEU A 44 2.04 -2.66 5.30
C LEU A 44 1.65 -3.39 6.60
N MET A 45 2.58 -3.50 7.54
CA MET A 45 2.35 -4.13 8.84
C MET A 45 1.32 -3.36 9.67
N ALA A 46 1.38 -2.03 9.66
CA ALA A 46 0.41 -1.18 10.32
C ALA A 46 -1.02 -1.33 9.74
N GLY A 47 -1.16 -1.49 8.42
CA GLY A 47 -2.45 -1.83 7.79
C GLY A 47 -3.01 -3.18 8.27
N GLY A 48 -2.14 -4.17 8.47
CA GLY A 48 -2.50 -5.46 9.08
C GLY A 48 -2.99 -5.31 10.53
N ILE A 49 -2.28 -4.53 11.35
CA ILE A 49 -2.67 -4.21 12.73
C ILE A 49 -4.02 -3.49 12.75
N LEU A 50 -4.23 -2.52 11.85
CA LEU A 50 -5.48 -1.80 11.75
C LEU A 50 -6.65 -2.73 11.43
N THR A 51 -6.46 -3.66 10.49
CA THR A 51 -7.46 -4.68 10.14
C THR A 51 -7.82 -5.54 11.36
N TYR A 52 -6.82 -5.92 12.15
CA TYR A 52 -7.03 -6.66 13.41
C TYR A 52 -7.83 -5.84 14.43
N LEU A 53 -7.51 -4.56 14.62
CA LEU A 53 -8.23 -3.66 15.53
C LEU A 53 -9.69 -3.46 15.11
N VAL A 54 -9.95 -3.29 13.81
CA VAL A 54 -11.31 -3.15 13.26
C VAL A 54 -12.13 -4.43 13.45
N LYS A 55 -11.51 -5.61 13.25
CA LYS A 55 -12.14 -6.91 13.49
C LYS A 55 -12.49 -7.09 14.97
N LYS A 56 -11.57 -6.74 15.88
CA LYS A 56 -11.80 -6.81 17.33
C LYS A 56 -12.93 -5.88 17.79
N SER A 57 -13.09 -4.71 17.17
CA SER A 57 -14.15 -3.75 17.52
C SER A 57 -15.56 -4.14 17.03
N THR A 58 -15.69 -5.14 16.16
CA THR A 58 -16.96 -5.47 15.48
C THR A 58 -17.49 -6.83 15.94
N ARG A 59 -18.56 -6.87 16.75
CA ARG A 59 -19.13 -8.13 17.28
C ARG A 59 -20.03 -8.92 16.31
N LYS A 60 -20.57 -8.28 15.27
CA LYS A 60 -21.44 -8.93 14.29
C LYS A 60 -20.64 -9.35 13.05
N GLU A 61 -20.64 -10.65 12.72
CA GLU A 61 -19.86 -11.19 11.58
C GLU A 61 -20.24 -10.58 10.24
N VAL A 62 -21.54 -10.34 10.01
CA VAL A 62 -22.06 -9.76 8.76
C VAL A 62 -21.48 -8.37 8.52
N ILE A 63 -21.44 -7.53 9.56
CA ILE A 63 -20.86 -6.18 9.50
C ILE A 63 -19.34 -6.25 9.31
N SER A 64 -18.67 -7.24 9.90
CA SER A 64 -17.22 -7.42 9.74
C SER A 64 -16.83 -7.81 8.32
N LYS A 65 -17.59 -8.69 7.64
CA LYS A 65 -17.31 -9.09 6.25
C LYS A 65 -17.51 -7.93 5.27
N SER A 66 -18.61 -7.19 5.42
CA SER A 66 -18.90 -6.02 4.58
C SER A 66 -17.83 -4.93 4.73
N ARG A 67 -17.42 -4.61 5.97
CA ARG A 67 -16.32 -3.66 6.22
C ARG A 67 -14.98 -4.11 5.64
N TYR A 68 -14.68 -5.40 5.68
CA TYR A 68 -13.46 -5.96 5.12
C TYR A 68 -13.41 -5.82 3.60
N GLN A 69 -14.48 -6.19 2.89
CA GLN A 69 -14.55 -6.03 1.43
C GLN A 69 -14.46 -4.56 1.02
N MET A 70 -15.11 -3.67 1.76
CA MET A 70 -15.02 -2.22 1.50
C MET A 70 -13.60 -1.68 1.75
N GLY A 71 -12.91 -2.19 2.77
CA GLY A 71 -11.50 -1.88 3.03
C GLY A 71 -10.58 -2.31 1.88
N ILE A 72 -10.81 -3.49 1.32
CA ILE A 72 -10.08 -3.97 0.13
C ILE A 72 -10.35 -3.03 -1.06
N LEU A 73 -11.62 -2.71 -1.34
CA LEU A 73 -11.99 -1.87 -2.48
C LEU A 73 -11.37 -0.46 -2.37
N PHE A 74 -11.41 0.12 -1.17
CA PHE A 74 -10.80 1.42 -0.90
C PHE A 74 -9.27 1.36 -1.04
N GLY A 75 -8.64 0.32 -0.50
CA GLY A 75 -7.20 0.10 -0.61
C GLY A 75 -6.75 -0.06 -2.07
N SER A 76 -7.42 -0.90 -2.86
CA SER A 76 -7.08 -1.07 -4.29
C SER A 76 -7.32 0.20 -5.10
N GLY A 77 -8.35 0.99 -4.78
CA GLY A 77 -8.58 2.29 -5.41
C GLY A 77 -7.48 3.31 -5.11
N LEU A 78 -6.97 3.32 -3.88
CA LEU A 78 -5.86 4.20 -3.48
C LEU A 78 -4.55 3.82 -4.21
N VAL A 79 -4.25 2.52 -4.29
CA VAL A 79 -3.08 2.01 -5.03
C VAL A 79 -3.21 2.29 -6.53
N ALA A 80 -4.39 2.11 -7.10
CA ALA A 80 -4.64 2.44 -8.51
C ALA A 80 -4.51 3.96 -8.77
N GLY A 81 -4.97 4.79 -7.83
CA GLY A 81 -4.80 6.25 -7.90
C GLY A 81 -3.34 6.68 -7.91
N ASP A 82 -2.52 6.10 -7.02
CA ASP A 82 -1.06 6.33 -6.99
C ASP A 82 -0.41 6.01 -8.34
N ALA A 83 -0.73 4.84 -8.92
CA ALA A 83 -0.23 4.44 -10.23
C ALA A 83 -0.68 5.40 -11.36
N LEU A 84 -1.95 5.84 -11.37
CA LEU A 84 -2.47 6.78 -12.37
C LEU A 84 -1.80 8.15 -12.29
N ILE A 85 -1.59 8.68 -11.08
CA ILE A 85 -0.86 9.93 -10.87
C ILE A 85 0.59 9.79 -11.33
N GLY A 86 1.26 8.68 -10.99
CA GLY A 86 2.63 8.43 -11.44
C GLY A 86 2.78 8.45 -12.96
N VAL A 87 1.90 7.73 -13.68
CA VAL A 87 1.90 7.72 -15.15
C VAL A 87 1.56 9.09 -15.74
N GLY A 88 0.56 9.79 -15.17
CA GLY A 88 0.18 11.13 -15.60
C GLY A 88 1.34 12.13 -15.45
N THR A 89 2.02 12.08 -14.31
CA THR A 89 3.17 12.94 -14.01
C THR A 89 4.34 12.63 -14.96
N ALA A 90 4.64 11.34 -15.20
CA ALA A 90 5.66 10.94 -16.18
C ALA A 90 5.38 11.49 -17.58
N ARG A 91 4.11 11.46 -18.02
CA ARG A 91 3.71 12.02 -19.31
C ARG A 91 3.89 13.54 -19.36
N LEU A 92 3.55 14.26 -18.30
CA LEU A 92 3.73 15.72 -18.22
C LEU A 92 5.20 16.11 -18.23
N ILE A 93 6.07 15.36 -17.53
CA ILE A 93 7.52 15.58 -17.51
C ILE A 93 8.13 15.40 -18.91
N VAL A 94 7.72 14.37 -19.65
CA VAL A 94 8.23 14.12 -21.00
C VAL A 94 7.69 15.14 -22.01
N GLY A 95 6.45 15.61 -21.83
CA GLY A 95 5.77 16.49 -22.79
C GLY A 95 6.07 17.98 -22.67
N SER A 96 6.59 18.47 -21.53
CA SER A 96 6.83 19.89 -21.30
C SER A 96 8.16 20.17 -20.58
N THR A 97 9.06 20.88 -21.26
CA THR A 97 10.34 21.35 -20.69
C THR A 97 10.14 22.25 -19.47
N GLY A 98 9.06 23.04 -19.42
CA GLY A 98 8.75 23.90 -18.28
C GLY A 98 8.20 23.15 -17.06
N TYR A 99 7.47 22.04 -17.28
CA TYR A 99 7.03 21.19 -16.17
C TYR A 99 8.20 20.37 -15.60
N ARG A 100 9.14 19.96 -16.47
CA ARG A 100 10.34 19.26 -16.04
C ARG A 100 11.24 20.11 -15.14
N THR A 101 11.49 21.37 -15.50
CA THR A 101 12.28 22.28 -14.64
C THR A 101 11.55 22.64 -13.35
N PHE A 102 10.21 22.76 -13.38
CA PHE A 102 9.41 22.87 -12.17
C PHE A 102 9.61 21.63 -11.29
N PHE A 103 9.37 20.42 -11.80
CA PHE A 103 9.48 19.17 -11.06
C PHE A 103 10.85 18.98 -10.40
N ASP A 104 11.93 19.19 -11.16
CA ASP A 104 13.31 19.10 -10.67
C ASP A 104 13.60 20.14 -9.55
N SER A 105 12.98 21.32 -9.61
CA SER A 105 13.13 22.37 -8.58
C SER A 105 12.39 22.04 -7.28
N TYR A 106 11.27 21.33 -7.35
CA TYR A 106 10.48 20.95 -6.16
C TYR A 106 10.91 19.63 -5.51
N GLU A 107 11.59 18.73 -6.23
CA GLU A 107 12.26 17.59 -5.59
C GLU A 107 13.24 18.04 -4.50
N GLY A 108 13.95 19.14 -4.72
CA GLY A 108 14.83 19.77 -3.72
C GLY A 108 14.10 20.46 -2.56
N MET A 109 12.80 20.72 -2.68
CA MET A 109 11.99 21.31 -1.61
C MET A 109 11.49 20.24 -0.62
N LEU A 110 11.29 19.01 -1.08
CA LEU A 110 10.97 17.87 -0.22
C LEU A 110 12.14 17.50 0.70
N SER A 111 13.39 17.69 0.23
CA SER A 111 14.60 17.46 1.05
C SER A 111 14.84 18.57 2.10
N THR A 112 14.30 19.78 1.89
CA THR A 112 14.31 20.85 2.91
C THR A 112 13.23 20.65 3.97
N LEU A 113 12.08 20.08 3.59
CA LEU A 113 11.07 19.55 4.54
C LEU A 113 11.57 18.30 5.29
N SER A 114 12.52 17.54 4.72
CA SER A 114 13.15 16.38 5.37
C SER A 114 14.29 16.74 6.34
N GLY A 115 14.41 18.00 6.76
CA GLY A 115 15.27 18.40 7.87
C GLY A 115 14.86 17.76 9.21
N PRO A 116 15.22 18.34 10.37
CA PRO A 116 14.92 17.75 11.69
C PRO A 116 13.44 17.41 11.94
N VAL A 117 12.53 18.08 11.24
CA VAL A 117 11.07 17.92 11.36
C VAL A 117 10.48 16.86 10.42
N GLY A 118 11.21 16.43 9.40
CA GLY A 118 10.74 15.48 8.38
C GLY A 118 10.22 14.14 8.94
N PRO A 119 10.94 13.50 9.88
CA PRO A 119 10.48 12.26 10.52
C PRO A 119 9.18 12.44 11.32
N TYR A 120 9.00 13.58 11.99
CA TYR A 120 7.80 13.85 12.78
C TYR A 120 6.59 14.17 11.89
N LEU A 121 6.80 14.92 10.81
CA LEU A 121 5.75 15.25 9.85
C LEU A 121 5.24 14.01 9.10
N SER A 122 6.15 13.14 8.65
CA SER A 122 5.79 11.87 8.02
C SER A 122 5.07 10.94 8.99
N LEU A 123 5.50 10.88 10.26
CA LEU A 123 4.79 10.13 11.29
C LEU A 123 3.38 10.68 11.55
N ALA A 124 3.22 12.00 11.63
CA ALA A 124 1.92 12.63 11.83
C ALA A 124 0.98 12.40 10.63
N ALA A 125 1.49 12.53 9.41
CA ALA A 125 0.73 12.25 8.19
C ALA A 125 0.30 10.77 8.13
N PHE A 126 1.22 9.85 8.47
CA PHE A 126 0.93 8.42 8.54
C PHE A 126 -0.14 8.09 9.59
N ALA A 127 -0.02 8.66 10.79
CA ALA A 127 -1.01 8.51 11.84
C ALA A 127 -2.38 9.07 11.43
N GLY A 128 -2.40 10.24 10.79
CA GLY A 128 -3.62 10.85 10.26
C GLY A 128 -4.31 9.95 9.23
N LEU A 129 -3.54 9.33 8.33
CA LEU A 129 -4.05 8.41 7.31
C LEU A 129 -4.59 7.12 7.95
N ALA A 130 -3.87 6.54 8.92
CA ALA A 130 -4.34 5.37 9.67
C ALA A 130 -5.63 5.65 10.46
N ILE A 131 -5.73 6.82 11.09
CA ILE A 131 -6.92 7.30 11.79
C ILE A 131 -8.09 7.49 10.81
N MET A 132 -7.84 8.10 9.65
CA MET A 132 -8.84 8.24 8.61
C MET A 132 -9.40 6.89 8.18
N PHE A 133 -8.54 5.89 7.92
CA PHE A 133 -8.98 4.53 7.58
C PHE A 133 -9.80 3.90 8.70
N TYR A 134 -9.41 4.08 9.96
CA TYR A 134 -10.17 3.58 11.10
C TYR A 134 -11.59 4.20 11.15
N PHE A 135 -11.70 5.52 10.99
CA PHE A 135 -12.99 6.21 11.00
C PHE A 135 -13.86 5.84 9.79
N VAL A 136 -13.27 5.76 8.60
CA VAL A 136 -13.93 5.29 7.39
C VAL A 136 -14.49 3.89 7.61
N ALA A 137 -13.67 2.95 8.08
CA ALA A 137 -14.10 1.58 8.37
C ALA A 137 -15.24 1.52 9.41
N LYS A 138 -15.23 2.41 10.41
CA LYS A 138 -16.27 2.47 11.45
C LYS A 138 -17.58 3.08 10.92
N ARG A 139 -17.52 4.11 10.08
CA ARG A 139 -18.67 4.84 9.53
C ARG A 139 -19.53 3.98 8.61
N PHE A 140 -18.92 3.13 7.79
CA PHE A 140 -19.65 2.34 6.78
C PHE A 140 -20.46 1.16 7.34
N GLY A 141 -20.18 0.67 8.55
CA GLY A 141 -20.99 -0.41 9.14
C GLY A 141 -22.14 0.05 10.05
N GLY A 142 -22.38 1.36 10.18
CA GLY A 142 -23.49 1.90 10.96
C GLY A 142 -24.79 2.11 10.16
N ASN A 143 -24.67 2.46 8.87
CA ASN A 143 -25.82 2.89 8.07
C ASN A 143 -26.58 1.76 7.37
N ASN A 144 -25.98 0.58 7.17
CA ASN A 144 -26.62 -0.54 6.46
C ASN A 144 -27.47 -1.45 7.37
N SER A 145 -27.71 -1.06 8.63
CA SER A 145 -28.59 -1.81 9.56
C SER A 145 -30.04 -1.30 9.56
N GLN A 146 -30.39 -0.38 8.66
CA GLN A 146 -31.71 0.25 8.57
C GLN A 146 -32.46 -0.11 7.27
N ALA A 147 -31.97 -1.10 6.50
CA ALA A 147 -32.51 -1.46 5.20
C ALA A 147 -33.04 -2.89 5.09
N ASP A 148 -33.03 -3.67 6.17
CA ASP A 148 -33.65 -5.00 6.26
C ASP A 148 -34.57 -5.09 7.49
#